data_AF-A0A1K2HUD8-F1
#
_entry.id   AF-A0A1K2HUD8-F1
#
_cell.length_a   1.000
_cell.length_b   1.000
_cell.length_c   1.000
_cell.angle_alpha   90.00
_cell.angle_beta   90.00
_cell.angle_gamma   90.00
#
_symmetry.space_group_name_H-M   'P 1'
#
loop_
_entity.id
_entity.type
_entity.pdbx_description
1 polymer ?
#
loop_
_entity_poly.entity_id
_entity_poly.type
_entity_poly.pdbx_seq_one_letter_code
_entity_poly.pdbx_strand_id
1 'polypeptide(L)'
;MTPRNTIAAALAVLALALPVGSVFAQDQGGAAAPAAAPAAAAAAPAERRPTDNWLKVCDPLEDGKKACLMRQVVAGPNNQFLGSFLLRDNPNEESRLLAVAAVPLGVLLPFGLTWQIDGGKPVRVPFMLCDPQSCATQLVINEAYVQSLKRGGKLTLTAKNRQNQDLVIEINLAGFTAVYDGDAQMTLQEFNQDTSGEAQLERMLQDRAEQLRRQLDSGAAPANGTAPANSQ
;
A
#
# COMPACT_ATOMS: atom_id res chain seq x y z
N MET A 1 8.73 -18.41 62.01
CA MET A 1 9.34 -17.86 63.24
C MET A 1 10.83 -17.70 63.00
N THR A 2 11.29 -16.46 63.09
CA THR A 2 12.65 -15.87 63.04
C THR A 2 13.65 -16.47 64.07
N PRO A 3 14.93 -16.02 64.18
CA PRO A 3 15.94 -15.49 63.23
C PRO A 3 17.42 -15.95 63.51
N ARG A 4 18.40 -15.29 62.84
CA ARG A 4 19.86 -15.09 63.13
C ARG A 4 20.83 -16.02 62.36
N ASN A 5 21.99 -15.61 61.83
CA ASN A 5 22.84 -14.45 62.09
C ASN A 5 23.87 -14.20 60.94
N THR A 6 24.13 -12.92 60.64
CA THR A 6 25.36 -12.22 60.19
C THR A 6 26.61 -12.96 59.66
N ILE A 7 27.15 -12.54 58.48
CA ILE A 7 28.58 -12.24 58.23
C ILE A 7 28.68 -11.09 57.20
N ALA A 8 29.53 -10.11 57.48
CA ALA A 8 29.86 -8.95 56.66
C ALA A 8 31.05 -9.23 55.72
N ALA A 9 31.08 -8.62 54.53
CA ALA A 9 32.31 -8.29 53.82
C ALA A 9 32.04 -7.14 52.83
N ALA A 10 32.68 -6.00 53.09
CA ALA A 10 32.74 -4.84 52.22
C ALA A 10 33.93 -4.94 51.28
N LEU A 11 33.79 -4.53 50.02
CA LEU A 11 34.90 -4.15 49.14
C LEU A 11 34.43 -3.00 48.21
N ALA A 12 35.27 -1.97 48.16
CA ALA A 12 35.04 -0.63 47.66
C ALA A 12 35.18 -0.52 46.12
N VAL A 13 34.28 0.24 45.46
CA VAL A 13 34.50 1.57 44.82
C VAL A 13 35.48 1.60 43.64
N LEU A 14 34.98 1.96 42.44
CA LEU A 14 35.49 3.13 41.70
C LEU A 14 34.48 3.60 40.62
N ALA A 15 33.78 4.68 40.92
CA ALA A 15 33.02 5.46 39.94
C ALA A 15 33.95 6.55 39.37
N LEU A 16 34.14 6.56 38.05
CA LEU A 16 34.88 7.59 37.32
C LEU A 16 33.88 8.60 36.74
N ALA A 17 33.86 9.80 37.31
CA ALA A 17 33.27 10.99 36.71
C ALA A 17 34.36 12.06 36.62
N LEU A 18 34.58 12.62 35.43
CA LEU A 18 35.15 13.96 35.26
C LEU A 18 34.52 14.67 34.04
N PRO A 19 34.19 15.97 34.15
CA PRO A 19 33.62 16.80 33.10
C PRO A 19 34.72 17.59 32.35
N VAL A 20 34.51 17.88 31.05
CA VAL A 20 35.28 18.92 30.36
C VAL A 20 34.34 19.69 29.43
N GLY A 21 34.07 20.95 29.78
CA GLY A 21 33.40 21.90 28.91
C GLY A 21 34.32 22.35 27.78
N SER A 22 33.74 22.71 26.64
CA SER A 22 34.44 23.42 25.57
C SER A 22 33.68 24.69 25.22
N VAL A 23 34.45 25.77 25.28
CA VAL A 23 34.20 27.17 24.96
C VAL A 23 33.83 27.33 23.47
N PHE A 24 32.81 28.12 23.17
CA PHE A 24 32.61 28.68 21.82
C PHE A 24 33.23 30.08 21.77
N ALA A 25 34.31 30.23 21.00
CA ALA A 25 34.84 31.52 20.58
C ALA A 25 34.35 31.82 19.15
N GLN A 26 33.77 32.99 18.95
CA GLN A 26 33.54 33.57 17.63
C GLN A 26 34.84 34.17 17.12
N ASP A 27 35.24 33.84 15.89
CA ASP A 27 36.00 34.78 15.07
C ASP A 27 35.55 34.69 13.61
N GLN A 28 35.45 35.86 12.99
CA GLN A 28 34.94 36.10 11.65
C GLN A 28 36.08 35.97 10.64
N GLY A 29 35.90 35.17 9.60
CA GLY A 29 36.81 35.10 8.46
C GLY A 29 36.13 34.44 7.28
N GLY A 30 35.77 35.23 6.27
CA GLY A 30 35.06 34.77 5.08
C GLY A 30 35.86 33.74 4.27
N ALA A 31 35.17 32.68 3.84
CA ALA A 31 35.55 31.85 2.71
C ALA A 31 34.27 31.29 2.07
N ALA A 32 34.25 31.32 0.74
CA ALA A 32 33.11 31.10 -0.14
C ALA A 32 32.33 29.78 0.12
N ALA A 33 31.01 29.89 0.18
CA ALA A 33 30.10 28.75 0.18
C ALA A 33 30.14 28.02 -1.18
N PRO A 34 30.30 26.68 -1.22
CA PRO A 34 30.08 25.94 -2.44
C PRO A 34 28.59 26.04 -2.81
N ALA A 35 28.33 26.50 -4.03
CA ALA A 35 26.98 26.58 -4.58
C ALA A 35 26.31 25.20 -4.53
N ALA A 36 25.19 25.13 -3.80
CA ALA A 36 24.33 23.96 -3.80
C ALA A 36 23.84 23.71 -5.24
N ALA A 37 24.20 22.55 -5.79
CA ALA A 37 23.60 22.06 -7.03
C ALA A 37 22.07 21.97 -6.83
N PRO A 38 21.27 22.33 -7.84
CA PRO A 38 19.82 22.24 -7.73
C PRO A 38 19.46 20.77 -7.49
N ALA A 39 18.86 20.50 -6.33
CA ALA A 39 18.22 19.22 -6.06
C ALA A 39 17.22 18.97 -7.20
N ALA A 40 17.42 17.89 -7.96
CA ALA A 40 16.46 17.43 -8.92
C ALA A 40 15.11 17.29 -8.19
N ALA A 41 14.12 18.07 -8.62
CA ALA A 41 12.79 18.00 -8.08
C ALA A 41 12.30 16.56 -8.26
N ALA A 42 12.15 15.84 -7.15
CA ALA A 42 11.42 14.58 -7.15
C ALA A 42 10.05 14.88 -7.75
N ALA A 43 9.69 14.19 -8.84
CA ALA A 43 8.39 14.31 -9.44
C ALA A 43 7.33 14.11 -8.35
N ALA A 44 6.48 15.12 -8.13
CA ALA A 44 5.36 15.01 -7.22
C ALA A 44 4.53 13.78 -7.63
N PRO A 45 4.10 12.92 -6.70
CA PRO A 45 3.26 11.78 -7.04
C PRO A 45 2.03 12.31 -7.78
N ALA A 46 1.78 11.74 -8.97
CA ALA A 46 0.62 12.09 -9.78
C ALA A 46 -0.64 12.07 -8.91
N GLU A 47 -1.49 13.10 -9.05
CA GLU A 47 -2.75 13.16 -8.32
C GLU A 47 -3.61 11.94 -8.68
N ARG A 48 -3.81 11.04 -7.70
CA ARG A 48 -4.66 9.86 -7.90
C ARG A 48 -6.09 10.30 -8.18
N ARG A 49 -6.61 9.92 -9.34
CA ARG A 49 -8.01 10.15 -9.71
C ARG A 49 -8.90 9.16 -8.96
N PRO A 50 -10.17 9.48 -8.70
CA PRO A 50 -11.08 8.55 -8.05
C PRO A 50 -11.24 7.19 -8.76
N THR A 51 -11.12 7.16 -10.09
CA THR A 51 -11.14 5.93 -10.90
C THR A 51 -9.97 4.99 -10.60
N ASP A 52 -8.84 5.53 -10.15
CA ASP A 52 -7.63 4.74 -9.87
C ASP A 52 -7.80 3.87 -8.60
N ASN A 53 -8.89 4.04 -7.85
CA ASN A 53 -9.26 3.17 -6.73
C ASN A 53 -9.88 1.83 -7.18
N TRP A 54 -10.29 1.71 -8.45
CA TRP A 54 -11.04 0.56 -8.96
C TRP A 54 -10.29 -0.12 -10.09
N LEU A 55 -10.03 -1.41 -9.92
CA LEU A 55 -9.59 -2.28 -10.99
C LEU A 55 -10.81 -2.88 -11.69
N LYS A 56 -10.82 -2.91 -13.02
CA LYS A 56 -11.78 -3.69 -13.82
C LYS A 56 -11.04 -4.52 -14.84
N VAL A 57 -11.41 -5.80 -14.90
CA VAL A 57 -10.91 -6.76 -15.87
C VAL A 57 -12.12 -7.40 -16.52
N CYS A 58 -12.12 -7.50 -17.84
CA CYS A 58 -13.21 -8.11 -18.59
C CYS A 58 -12.68 -9.08 -19.63
N ASP A 59 -13.27 -10.27 -19.66
CA ASP A 59 -13.00 -11.30 -20.65
C ASP A 59 -14.16 -11.38 -21.65
N PRO A 60 -13.88 -11.47 -22.96
CA PRO A 60 -14.92 -11.66 -23.97
C PRO A 60 -15.54 -13.06 -23.87
N LEU A 61 -16.82 -13.16 -24.18
CA LEU A 61 -17.60 -14.40 -24.23
C LEU A 61 -17.97 -14.77 -25.67
N GLU A 62 -18.27 -16.04 -25.93
CA GLU A 62 -18.60 -16.56 -27.26
C GLU A 62 -19.85 -15.91 -27.88
N ASP A 63 -20.76 -15.42 -27.06
CA ASP A 63 -22.02 -14.76 -27.47
C ASP A 63 -21.86 -13.25 -27.73
N GLY A 64 -20.62 -12.75 -27.74
CA GLY A 64 -20.31 -11.33 -27.97
C GLY A 64 -20.49 -10.43 -26.75
N LYS A 65 -20.86 -10.97 -25.58
CA LYS A 65 -20.87 -10.24 -24.31
C LYS A 65 -19.48 -10.26 -23.66
N LYS A 66 -19.35 -9.61 -22.50
CA LYS A 66 -18.15 -9.64 -21.66
C LYS A 66 -18.51 -10.11 -20.25
N ALA A 67 -17.68 -10.95 -19.65
CA ALA A 67 -17.70 -11.22 -18.22
C ALA A 67 -16.70 -10.28 -17.55
N CYS A 68 -17.13 -9.51 -16.57
CA CYS A 68 -16.30 -8.50 -15.92
C CYS A 68 -16.17 -8.76 -14.42
N LEU A 69 -15.00 -8.42 -13.89
CA LEU A 69 -14.70 -8.37 -12.48
C LEU A 69 -14.18 -6.98 -12.15
N MET A 70 -14.76 -6.39 -11.11
CA MET A 70 -14.36 -5.10 -10.57
C MET A 70 -13.95 -5.24 -9.13
N ARG A 71 -12.85 -4.62 -8.73
CA ARG A 71 -12.31 -4.76 -7.38
C ARG A 71 -11.72 -3.47 -6.86
N GLN A 72 -11.92 -3.24 -5.56
CA GLN A 72 -11.15 -2.28 -4.79
C GLN A 72 -10.55 -2.99 -3.57
N VAL A 73 -9.28 -2.70 -3.29
CA VAL A 73 -8.57 -3.16 -2.10
C VAL A 73 -8.27 -1.95 -1.24
N VAL A 74 -8.58 -2.06 0.05
CA VAL A 74 -8.20 -1.06 1.06
C VAL A 74 -6.94 -1.58 1.74
N ALA A 75 -5.88 -0.78 1.65
CA ALA A 75 -4.60 -1.07 2.26
C ALA A 75 -4.19 -0.01 3.27
N GLY A 76 -3.51 -0.42 4.33
CA GLY A 76 -2.93 0.47 5.33
C GLY A 76 -1.57 1.04 4.90
N PRO A 77 -0.91 1.86 5.76
CA PRO A 77 0.33 2.56 5.44
C PRO A 77 1.49 1.69 4.95
N ASN A 78 1.53 0.41 5.35
CA ASN A 78 2.58 -0.55 4.98
C ASN A 78 2.10 -1.59 3.95
N ASN A 79 1.16 -1.22 3.08
CA ASN A 79 0.47 -2.12 2.15
C ASN A 79 -0.24 -3.31 2.84
N GLN A 80 -0.60 -3.13 4.11
CA GLN A 80 -1.32 -4.13 4.89
C GLN A 80 -2.75 -4.25 4.37
N PHE A 81 -3.22 -5.45 4.05
CA PHE A 81 -4.61 -5.68 3.68
C PHE A 81 -5.55 -5.30 4.83
N LEU A 82 -6.44 -4.33 4.59
CA LEU A 82 -7.49 -3.92 5.53
C LEU A 82 -8.86 -4.42 5.09
N GLY A 83 -9.08 -4.62 3.80
CA GLY A 83 -10.31 -5.22 3.28
C GLY A 83 -10.42 -5.09 1.77
N SER A 84 -11.46 -5.67 1.18
CA SER A 84 -11.75 -5.47 -0.24
C SER A 84 -13.22 -5.69 -0.56
N PHE A 85 -13.64 -5.11 -1.69
CA PHE A 85 -14.91 -5.38 -2.32
C PHE A 85 -14.67 -5.75 -3.77
N LEU A 86 -15.38 -6.79 -4.22
CA LEU A 86 -15.33 -7.32 -5.56
C LEU A 86 -16.75 -7.48 -6.08
N LEU A 87 -16.98 -7.05 -7.32
CA LEU A 87 -18.21 -7.28 -8.06
C LEU A 87 -17.88 -8.04 -9.34
N ARG A 88 -18.51 -9.18 -9.52
CA ARG A 88 -18.49 -9.94 -10.77
C ARG A 88 -19.82 -9.75 -11.49
N ASP A 89 -19.75 -9.37 -12.76
CA ASP A 89 -20.86 -9.39 -13.72
C ASP A 89 -20.55 -10.41 -14.82
N ASN A 90 -21.13 -11.61 -14.71
CA ASN A 90 -20.98 -12.66 -15.71
C ASN A 90 -22.35 -13.02 -16.32
N PRO A 91 -22.70 -12.52 -17.51
CA PRO A 91 -24.02 -12.69 -18.09
C PRO A 91 -24.39 -14.14 -18.44
N ASN A 92 -23.43 -15.07 -18.46
CA ASN A 92 -23.64 -16.48 -18.77
C ASN A 92 -23.77 -17.37 -17.52
N GLU A 93 -23.62 -16.80 -16.33
CA GLU A 93 -23.84 -17.52 -15.07
C GLU A 93 -25.24 -17.23 -14.49
N GLU A 94 -25.80 -18.21 -13.79
CA GLU A 94 -27.09 -18.07 -13.09
C GLU A 94 -27.05 -16.94 -12.05
N SER A 95 -25.94 -16.85 -11.30
CA SER A 95 -25.63 -15.73 -10.42
C SER A 95 -24.82 -14.67 -11.16
N ARG A 96 -25.43 -14.05 -12.17
CA ARG A 96 -24.79 -13.04 -13.02
C ARG A 96 -24.05 -11.98 -12.22
N LEU A 97 -24.75 -11.33 -11.28
CA LEU A 97 -24.19 -10.30 -10.42
C LEU A 97 -23.86 -10.88 -9.04
N LEU A 98 -22.57 -11.08 -8.79
CA LEU A 98 -22.07 -11.63 -7.54
C LEU A 98 -21.10 -10.66 -6.87
N ALA A 99 -21.40 -10.26 -5.65
CA ALA A 99 -20.53 -9.41 -4.85
C ALA A 99 -19.82 -10.23 -3.76
N VAL A 100 -18.54 -9.96 -3.56
CA VAL A 100 -17.72 -10.55 -2.52
C VAL A 100 -17.05 -9.42 -1.73
N ALA A 101 -17.18 -9.46 -0.41
CA ALA A 101 -16.44 -8.56 0.47
C ALA A 101 -15.58 -9.38 1.42
N ALA A 102 -14.32 -8.97 1.56
CA ALA A 102 -13.34 -9.67 2.39
C ALA A 102 -12.75 -8.70 3.43
N VAL A 103 -12.54 -9.24 4.62
CA VAL A 103 -11.97 -8.53 5.77
C VAL A 103 -10.81 -9.35 6.36
N PRO A 104 -9.91 -8.75 7.15
CA PRO A 104 -8.82 -9.46 7.79
C PRO A 104 -9.31 -10.56 8.74
N LEU A 105 -8.38 -11.44 9.11
CA LEU A 105 -8.62 -12.47 10.12
C LEU A 105 -8.90 -11.88 11.51
N GLY A 106 -9.43 -12.73 12.39
CA GLY A 106 -9.75 -12.34 13.78
C GLY A 106 -11.16 -11.79 13.97
N VAL A 107 -12.03 -11.98 12.99
CA VAL A 107 -13.47 -11.65 13.07
C VAL A 107 -14.29 -12.80 13.67
N LEU A 108 -15.39 -12.44 14.34
CA LEU A 108 -16.33 -13.40 14.92
C LEU A 108 -17.34 -13.84 13.85
N LEU A 109 -17.25 -15.08 13.40
CA LEU A 109 -18.08 -15.62 12.32
C LEU A 109 -19.61 -15.54 12.58
N PRO A 110 -20.13 -15.79 13.80
CA PRO A 110 -21.57 -15.66 14.07
C PRO A 110 -22.09 -14.22 13.83
N PHE A 111 -21.19 -13.23 13.99
CA PHE A 111 -21.18 -11.84 13.51
C PHE A 111 -21.72 -11.59 12.09
N GLY A 112 -21.35 -12.45 11.16
CA GLY A 112 -21.34 -12.06 9.75
C GLY A 112 -20.56 -10.76 9.49
N LEU A 113 -20.71 -10.25 8.27
CA LEU A 113 -20.24 -8.93 7.86
C LEU A 113 -21.45 -8.06 7.54
N THR A 114 -21.55 -6.88 8.14
CA THR A 114 -22.60 -5.93 7.82
C THR A 114 -22.13 -5.02 6.70
N TRP A 115 -22.90 -4.97 5.61
CA TRP A 115 -22.66 -4.12 4.44
C TRP A 115 -23.65 -2.96 4.45
N GLN A 116 -23.16 -1.74 4.31
CA GLN A 116 -23.99 -0.55 4.29
C GLN A 116 -23.46 0.46 3.28
N ILE A 117 -24.29 0.86 2.32
CA ILE A 117 -23.95 1.93 1.37
C ILE A 117 -24.40 3.26 1.99
N ASP A 118 -23.45 4.14 2.25
CA ASP A 118 -23.66 5.42 2.94
C ASP A 118 -24.52 5.27 4.21
N GLY A 119 -25.64 6.00 4.31
CA GLY A 119 -26.64 5.88 5.38
C GLY A 119 -27.79 4.94 5.07
N GLY A 120 -27.68 4.11 4.03
CA GLY A 120 -28.72 3.19 3.60
C GLY A 120 -29.00 2.06 4.59
N LYS A 121 -29.95 1.18 4.27
CA LYS A 121 -30.30 0.03 5.12
C LYS A 121 -29.12 -0.96 5.17
N PRO A 122 -28.60 -1.31 6.35
CA PRO A 122 -27.54 -2.30 6.47
C PRO A 122 -28.05 -3.71 6.15
N VAL A 123 -27.20 -4.52 5.53
CA VAL A 123 -27.45 -5.93 5.22
C VAL A 123 -26.38 -6.77 5.91
N ARG A 124 -26.79 -7.77 6.68
CA ARG A 124 -25.88 -8.72 7.32
C ARG A 124 -25.67 -9.93 6.42
N VAL A 125 -24.43 -10.15 6.01
CA VAL A 125 -24.03 -11.25 5.12
C VAL A 125 -23.20 -12.26 5.92
N PRO A 126 -23.57 -13.55 5.96
CA PRO A 126 -22.75 -14.57 6.61
C PRO A 126 -21.37 -14.73 5.95
N PHE A 127 -20.37 -15.10 6.75
CA PHE A 127 -19.07 -15.53 6.23
C PHE A 127 -19.21 -16.86 5.49
N MET A 128 -18.64 -16.92 4.29
CA MET A 128 -18.66 -18.08 3.41
C MET A 128 -17.39 -18.91 3.56
N LEU A 129 -16.23 -18.25 3.57
CA LEU A 129 -14.92 -18.90 3.64
C LEU A 129 -13.91 -17.97 4.28
N CYS A 130 -13.03 -18.51 5.10
CA CYS A 130 -11.80 -17.84 5.50
C CYS A 130 -10.60 -18.60 4.93
N ASP A 131 -9.71 -17.89 4.26
CA ASP A 131 -8.42 -18.39 3.81
C ASP A 131 -7.32 -17.87 4.77
N PRO A 132 -6.02 -18.21 4.56
CA PRO A 132 -4.96 -17.74 5.45
C PRO A 132 -4.75 -16.22 5.49
N GLN A 133 -5.40 -15.44 4.64
CA GLN A 133 -5.23 -13.99 4.52
C GLN A 133 -6.49 -13.21 4.93
N SER A 134 -7.67 -13.76 4.68
CA SER A 134 -8.93 -13.03 4.83
C SER A 134 -10.14 -13.92 5.09
N CYS A 135 -11.19 -13.34 5.66
CA CYS A 135 -12.52 -13.92 5.75
C CYS A 135 -13.46 -13.20 4.80
N ALA A 136 -14.12 -13.96 3.91
CA ALA A 136 -14.96 -13.44 2.85
C ALA A 136 -16.45 -13.75 3.06
N THR A 137 -17.28 -12.81 2.61
CA THR A 137 -18.74 -12.93 2.51
C THR A 137 -19.13 -12.80 1.05
N GLN A 138 -20.22 -13.45 0.65
CA GLN A 138 -20.70 -13.44 -0.72
C GLN A 138 -22.20 -13.15 -0.74
N LEU A 139 -22.63 -12.30 -1.68
CA LEU A 139 -24.03 -11.97 -1.90
C LEU A 139 -24.32 -11.93 -3.40
N VAL A 140 -25.33 -12.67 -3.85
CA VAL A 140 -25.92 -12.44 -5.17
C VAL A 140 -26.73 -11.16 -5.08
N ILE A 141 -26.37 -10.18 -5.90
CA ILE A 141 -27.02 -8.86 -5.88
C ILE A 141 -27.87 -8.68 -7.14
N ASN A 142 -28.68 -7.64 -7.16
CA ASN A 142 -29.49 -7.26 -8.31
C ASN A 142 -29.03 -5.92 -8.87
N GLU A 143 -29.57 -5.56 -10.04
CA GLU A 143 -29.29 -4.29 -10.71
C GLU A 143 -29.58 -3.07 -9.80
N ALA A 144 -30.62 -3.13 -8.96
CA ALA A 144 -30.94 -2.04 -8.03
C ALA A 144 -29.83 -1.81 -6.98
N TYR A 145 -29.17 -2.88 -6.53
CA TYR A 145 -28.01 -2.78 -5.65
C TYR A 145 -26.81 -2.17 -6.37
N VAL A 146 -26.56 -2.57 -7.62
CA VAL A 146 -25.53 -1.94 -8.46
C VAL A 146 -25.80 -0.45 -8.63
N GLN A 147 -27.04 -0.06 -8.94
CA GLN A 147 -27.41 1.36 -9.02
C GLN A 147 -27.22 2.11 -7.69
N SER A 148 -27.33 1.42 -6.56
CA SER A 148 -27.03 2.00 -5.24
C SER A 148 -25.53 2.20 -5.04
N LEU A 149 -24.69 1.26 -5.48
CA LEU A 149 -23.23 1.42 -5.50
C LEU A 149 -22.82 2.59 -6.41
N LYS A 150 -23.45 2.71 -7.59
CA LYS A 150 -23.19 3.79 -8.55
C LYS A 150 -23.50 5.19 -8.02
N ARG A 151 -24.55 5.31 -7.21
CA ARG A 151 -24.97 6.57 -6.59
C ARG A 151 -24.29 6.85 -5.25
N GLY A 152 -23.71 5.83 -4.64
CA GLY A 152 -23.15 5.92 -3.29
C GLY A 152 -21.79 6.59 -3.24
N GLY A 153 -21.45 7.13 -2.08
CA GLY A 153 -20.12 7.68 -1.81
C GLY A 153 -19.18 6.66 -1.18
N LYS A 154 -19.70 5.81 -0.30
CA LYS A 154 -18.95 4.74 0.37
C LYS A 154 -19.78 3.49 0.63
N LEU A 155 -19.11 2.35 0.61
CA LEU A 155 -19.63 1.09 1.14
C LEU A 155 -18.87 0.76 2.44
N THR A 156 -19.57 0.77 3.56
CA THR A 156 -19.04 0.45 4.88
C THR A 156 -19.27 -1.04 5.17
N LEU A 157 -18.17 -1.73 5.49
CA LEU A 157 -18.14 -3.12 5.92
C LEU A 157 -17.83 -3.16 7.42
N THR A 158 -18.71 -3.77 8.22
CA THR A 158 -18.55 -3.83 9.68
C THR A 158 -18.59 -5.27 10.18
N ALA A 159 -17.48 -5.72 10.77
CA ALA A 159 -17.36 -7.01 11.44
C ALA A 159 -17.11 -6.84 12.94
N LYS A 160 -17.34 -7.89 13.74
CA LYS A 160 -16.95 -7.92 15.15
C LYS A 160 -15.60 -8.61 15.33
N ASN A 161 -14.68 -8.02 16.06
CA ASN A 161 -13.41 -8.66 16.44
C ASN A 161 -13.58 -9.53 17.71
N ARG A 162 -12.50 -10.20 18.14
CA ARG A 162 -12.50 -11.06 19.35
C ARG A 162 -12.84 -10.35 20.65
N GLN A 163 -12.66 -9.02 20.71
CA GLN A 163 -13.03 -8.16 21.83
C GLN A 163 -14.46 -7.62 21.72
N ASN A 164 -15.25 -8.11 20.74
CA ASN A 164 -16.61 -7.66 20.44
C ASN A 164 -16.70 -6.18 20.01
N GLN A 165 -15.59 -5.61 19.54
CA GLN A 165 -15.52 -4.26 18.98
C GLN A 165 -15.76 -4.30 17.47
N ASP A 166 -16.22 -3.18 16.92
CA ASP A 166 -16.42 -3.04 15.48
C ASP A 166 -15.09 -2.84 14.76
N LEU A 167 -14.84 -3.73 13.80
CA LEU A 167 -13.84 -3.56 12.75
C LEU A 167 -14.56 -2.97 11.54
N VAL A 168 -14.34 -1.69 11.29
CA VAL A 168 -14.98 -0.92 10.22
C VAL A 168 -14.01 -0.72 9.08
N ILE A 169 -14.43 -1.08 7.87
CA ILE A 169 -13.69 -0.85 6.63
C ILE A 169 -14.56 -0.06 5.68
N GLU A 170 -14.01 1.01 5.12
CA GLU A 170 -14.72 1.85 4.15
C GLU A 170 -14.14 1.63 2.75
N ILE A 171 -15.00 1.17 1.85
CA ILE A 171 -14.72 1.09 0.42
C ILE A 171 -15.18 2.40 -0.21
N ASN A 172 -14.28 3.10 -0.91
CA ASN A 172 -14.60 4.34 -1.58
C ASN A 172 -15.33 4.05 -2.90
N LEU A 173 -16.57 4.52 -3.05
CA LEU A 173 -17.35 4.28 -4.28
C LEU A 173 -17.08 5.35 -5.36
N ALA A 174 -16.27 6.37 -5.07
CA ALA A 174 -15.86 7.34 -6.08
C ALA A 174 -15.13 6.63 -7.24
N GLY A 175 -15.50 6.98 -8.47
CA GLY A 175 -14.99 6.32 -9.68
C GLY A 175 -15.70 5.02 -10.05
N PHE A 176 -16.45 4.37 -9.15
CA PHE A 176 -17.10 3.07 -9.40
C PHE A 176 -18.00 3.12 -10.65
N THR A 177 -18.86 4.12 -10.76
CA THR A 177 -19.77 4.29 -11.91
C THR A 177 -19.02 4.39 -13.24
N ALA A 178 -17.97 5.21 -13.28
CA ALA A 178 -17.19 5.40 -14.50
C ALA A 178 -16.49 4.10 -14.92
N VAL A 179 -15.94 3.34 -13.96
CA VAL A 179 -15.31 2.05 -14.25
C VAL A 179 -16.36 0.99 -14.60
N TYR A 180 -17.53 0.97 -13.95
CA TYR A 180 -18.60 0.02 -14.23
C TYR A 180 -19.14 0.19 -15.65
N ASP A 181 -19.48 1.42 -16.04
CA ASP A 181 -20.07 1.73 -17.33
C ASP A 181 -19.04 1.82 -18.47
N GLY A 182 -17.80 2.21 -18.16
CA GLY A 182 -16.74 2.38 -19.14
C GLY A 182 -16.04 1.07 -19.52
N ASP A 183 -15.26 1.10 -20.60
CA ASP A 183 -14.42 -0.02 -20.99
C ASP A 183 -13.20 -0.22 -20.06
N ALA A 184 -12.94 0.72 -19.14
CA ALA A 184 -11.77 0.85 -18.28
C ALA A 184 -10.99 -0.46 -18.05
N GLN A 185 -10.15 -0.77 -19.04
CA GLN A 185 -9.06 -1.71 -18.91
C GLN A 185 -7.90 -0.83 -18.46
N MET A 186 -7.63 -0.77 -17.14
CA MET A 186 -6.20 -0.92 -16.82
C MET A 186 -5.89 -2.30 -17.37
N THR A 187 -5.13 -2.36 -18.46
CA THR A 187 -4.77 -3.66 -19.01
C THR A 187 -4.13 -4.46 -17.88
N LEU A 188 -4.36 -5.78 -17.81
CA LEU A 188 -3.65 -6.62 -16.82
C LEU A 188 -2.13 -6.36 -16.90
N GLN A 189 -1.65 -5.99 -18.09
CA GLN A 189 -0.30 -5.56 -18.34
C GLN A 189 0.06 -4.21 -17.68
N GLU A 190 -0.75 -3.17 -17.77
CA GLU A 190 -0.58 -1.91 -17.01
C GLU A 190 -0.68 -2.12 -15.51
N PHE A 191 -1.65 -2.92 -15.03
CA PHE A 191 -1.72 -3.26 -13.61
C PHE A 191 -0.45 -4.01 -13.16
N ASN A 192 0.02 -5.00 -13.92
CA ASN A 192 1.25 -5.73 -13.60
C ASN A 192 2.51 -4.84 -13.73
N GLN A 193 2.53 -3.89 -14.66
CA GLN A 193 3.63 -2.94 -14.86
C GLN A 193 3.67 -1.86 -13.78
N ASP A 194 2.54 -1.41 -13.27
CA ASP A 194 2.46 -0.42 -12.18
C ASP A 194 2.74 -1.07 -10.82
N THR A 195 2.37 -2.34 -10.65
CA THR A 195 2.57 -3.06 -9.37
C THR A 195 3.98 -3.63 -9.22
N SER A 196 4.72 -3.85 -10.32
CA SER A 196 6.10 -4.33 -10.27
C SER A 196 7.10 -3.18 -10.38
N GLY A 197 7.71 -2.81 -9.24
CA GLY A 197 8.88 -1.92 -9.23
C GLY A 197 10.02 -2.39 -10.14
N GLU A 198 9.99 -3.65 -10.59
CA GLU A 198 10.88 -4.26 -11.57
C GLU A 198 10.82 -3.54 -12.92
N ALA A 199 9.64 -3.15 -13.41
CA ALA A 199 9.50 -2.44 -14.68
C ALA A 199 10.04 -0.99 -14.62
N GLN A 200 10.05 -0.37 -13.43
CA GLN A 200 10.71 0.92 -13.21
C GLN A 200 12.23 0.75 -13.06
N LEU A 201 12.67 -0.29 -12.36
CA LEU A 201 14.10 -0.62 -12.22
C LEU A 201 14.74 -0.92 -13.57
N GLU A 202 14.08 -1.71 -14.43
CA GLU A 202 14.61 -2.06 -15.74
C GLU A 202 14.77 -0.84 -16.65
N ARG A 203 13.79 0.08 -16.64
CA ARG A 203 13.91 1.38 -17.32
C ARG A 203 15.08 2.21 -16.81
N MET A 204 15.26 2.31 -15.49
CA MET A 204 16.41 3.02 -14.90
C MET A 204 17.76 2.38 -15.27
N LEU A 205 17.83 1.05 -15.32
CA LEU A 205 19.05 0.33 -15.71
C LEU A 205 19.38 0.54 -17.19
N GLN A 206 18.38 0.56 -18.06
CA GLN A 206 18.54 0.84 -19.49
C GLN A 206 19.01 2.28 -19.72
N ASP A 207 18.39 3.27 -19.07
CA ASP A 207 18.81 4.68 -19.14
C ASP A 207 20.26 4.87 -18.66
N ARG A 208 20.64 4.21 -17.56
CA ARG A 208 22.01 4.22 -17.03
C ARG A 208 23.01 3.65 -18.04
N ALA A 209 22.64 2.57 -18.72
CA ALA A 209 23.49 1.92 -19.72
C ALA A 209 23.74 2.83 -20.95
N GLU A 210 22.72 3.56 -21.41
CA GLU A 210 22.87 4.52 -22.51
C GLU A 210 23.71 5.73 -22.12
N GLN A 211 23.55 6.24 -20.90
CA GLN A 211 24.39 7.31 -20.38
C GLN A 211 25.87 6.91 -20.33
N LEU A 212 26.17 5.68 -19.89
CA LEU A 212 27.54 5.16 -19.89
C LEU A 212 28.10 5.06 -21.31
N ARG A 213 27.31 4.57 -22.28
CA ARG A 213 27.72 4.55 -23.69
C ARG A 213 28.05 5.94 -24.20
N ARG A 214 27.19 6.93 -23.96
CA ARG A 214 27.44 8.32 -24.36
C ARG A 214 28.68 8.91 -23.68
N GLN A 215 28.97 8.56 -22.42
CA GLN A 215 30.19 9.00 -21.74
C GLN A 215 31.45 8.41 -22.40
N LEU A 216 31.42 7.12 -22.71
CA LEU A 216 32.50 6.43 -23.42
C LEU A 216 32.73 6.99 -24.83
N ASP A 217 31.65 7.30 -25.56
CA ASP A 217 31.70 7.89 -26.90
C ASP A 217 32.14 9.36 -26.87
N SER A 218 31.85 10.09 -25.79
CA SER A 218 32.28 11.50 -25.60
C SER A 218 33.74 11.65 -25.12
N GLY A 219 34.45 10.55 -24.86
CA GLY A 219 35.89 10.57 -24.53
C GLY A 219 36.25 11.19 -23.17
N ALA A 220 35.29 11.42 -22.28
CA ALA A 220 35.58 11.90 -20.93
C ALA A 220 36.01 10.73 -20.02
N ALA A 221 37.32 10.48 -19.95
CA ALA A 221 37.90 9.58 -18.95
C ALA A 221 37.59 10.08 -17.52
N PRO A 222 37.13 9.22 -16.59
CA PRO A 222 37.03 9.62 -15.19
C PRO A 222 38.43 9.84 -14.63
N ALA A 223 38.77 11.09 -14.35
CA ALA A 223 39.94 11.41 -13.54
C ALA A 223 39.65 10.96 -12.11
N ASN A 224 40.28 9.87 -11.68
CA ASN A 224 40.88 9.74 -10.35
C ASN A 224 41.66 8.43 -10.21
N GLY A 225 42.97 8.58 -10.05
CA GLY A 225 43.91 7.49 -9.80
C GLY A 225 45.31 8.03 -9.56
N THR A 226 45.48 9.02 -8.69
CA THR A 226 46.82 9.39 -8.18
C THR A 226 47.27 8.32 -7.19
N ALA A 227 48.14 7.42 -7.65
CA ALA A 227 48.98 6.58 -6.80
C ALA A 227 50.14 7.43 -6.24
N PRO A 228 50.46 7.37 -4.94
CA PRO A 228 51.74 7.88 -4.46
C PRO A 228 52.84 6.85 -4.75
N ALA A 229 53.88 7.34 -5.44
CA ALA A 229 55.10 6.62 -5.73
C ALA A 229 55.89 6.35 -4.44
N ASN A 230 56.40 5.11 -4.33
CA ASN A 230 57.32 4.69 -3.29
C ASN A 230 58.75 5.13 -3.66
N SER A 231 59.46 5.83 -2.79
CA SER A 231 60.93 5.85 -2.80
C SER A 231 61.53 6.28 -1.45
N GLN A 232 62.36 5.37 -0.95
CA GLN A 232 63.33 5.42 0.15
C GLN A 232 62.82 5.14 1.56
#